data_AF-A0A931YR74-F1
#
_entry.id   AF-A0A931YR74-F1
#
_cell.length_a   1.000
_cell.length_b   1.000
_cell.length_c   1.000
_cell.angle_alpha   90.00
_cell.angle_beta   90.00
_cell.angle_gamma   90.00
#
_symmetry.space_group_name_H-M   'P 1'
#
loop_
_entity.id
_entity.type
_entity.pdbx_description
1 polymer ?
#
loop_
_entity_poly.entity_id
_entity_poly.type
_entity_poly.pdbx_seq_one_letter_code
_entity_poly.pdbx_strand_id
1 'polypeptide(L)'
;MAFIIEYLKESDVEETIKHFHFIIDELHAKSLETERLHFKGIYPVEEVKKRLNSENCVYLAGKEDNKVVGFMFAWISEGAGNVHWLGLLPEYRRKGYGDKLIEETLRIFKEKGCHEAKLFTYPSEKIAYRLFQKHGFRETAFIDQRFFGVSIILMVKKITPIPEEHRTKKIVLAGEAGQGIKLMAHALADILAKLGKEVAMNLVYDATVRSGNIKAEIIYSNEPIEVPFFEEADIGLQLSKTPDPGIRAKHVLIEASACETECRKCELRCPVSDRIPFEKLAIEQFSSPIFVNMIALGKLLSKIGINIETVNFAAEFPPQFLEENIRAVRYGYTYKD
;
A
#
# COMPACT_ATOMS: atom_id res chain seq x y z
N MET A 1 -1.31 12.88 -41.71
CA MET A 1 -2.12 11.73 -41.28
C MET A 1 -2.41 11.93 -39.79
N ALA A 2 -3.64 11.70 -39.34
CA ALA A 2 -4.05 12.00 -37.97
C ALA A 2 -3.82 10.76 -37.09
N PHE A 3 -2.99 10.91 -36.05
CA PHE A 3 -2.82 9.90 -35.03
C PHE A 3 -3.92 10.01 -33.98
N ILE A 4 -4.67 8.92 -33.78
CA ILE A 4 -5.81 8.83 -32.88
C ILE A 4 -5.45 7.84 -31.76
N ILE A 5 -5.90 8.13 -30.54
CA ILE A 5 -5.81 7.21 -29.41
C ILE A 5 -7.22 6.83 -29.01
N GLU A 6 -7.45 5.54 -28.82
CA GLU A 6 -8.71 5.01 -28.31
C GLU A 6 -8.45 3.87 -27.32
N TYR A 7 -9.44 3.57 -26.47
CA TYR A 7 -9.43 2.33 -25.70
C TYR A 7 -9.34 1.14 -26.66
N LEU A 8 -8.51 0.15 -26.28
CA LEU A 8 -8.30 -1.05 -27.07
C LEU A 8 -9.62 -1.78 -27.27
N LYS A 9 -10.01 -1.96 -28.54
CA LYS A 9 -11.20 -2.73 -28.91
C LYS A 9 -10.81 -4.19 -29.13
N GLU A 10 -11.79 -5.08 -28.95
CA GLU A 10 -11.61 -6.51 -29.17
C GLU A 10 -11.05 -6.84 -30.57
N SER A 11 -11.53 -6.11 -31.60
CA SER A 11 -11.06 -6.25 -32.98
C SER A 11 -9.57 -5.95 -33.19
N ASP A 12 -8.97 -5.17 -32.30
CA ASP A 12 -7.58 -4.72 -32.40
C ASP A 12 -6.63 -5.47 -31.46
N VAL A 13 -7.15 -6.36 -30.60
CA VAL A 13 -6.35 -7.05 -29.57
C VAL A 13 -5.24 -7.87 -30.22
N GLU A 14 -5.57 -8.68 -31.23
CA GLU A 14 -4.58 -9.58 -31.84
C GLU A 14 -3.43 -8.81 -32.51
N GLU A 15 -3.75 -7.73 -33.24
CA GLU A 15 -2.73 -6.86 -33.84
C GLU A 15 -1.89 -6.17 -32.77
N THR A 16 -2.53 -5.66 -31.72
CA THR A 16 -1.85 -4.99 -30.59
C THR A 16 -0.89 -5.94 -29.87
N ILE A 17 -1.30 -7.18 -29.61
CA ILE A 17 -0.47 -8.18 -28.93
C ILE A 17 0.69 -8.63 -29.82
N LYS A 18 0.46 -8.74 -31.13
CA LYS A 18 1.55 -8.95 -32.10
C LYS A 18 2.58 -7.83 -32.04
N HIS A 19 2.15 -6.57 -31.94
CA HIS A 19 3.06 -5.43 -31.80
C HIS A 19 3.77 -5.43 -30.45
N PHE A 20 3.07 -5.77 -29.37
CA PHE A 20 3.69 -5.97 -28.06
C PHE A 20 4.80 -7.02 -28.11
N HIS A 21 4.56 -8.19 -28.71
CA HIS A 21 5.56 -9.24 -28.86
C HIS A 21 6.77 -8.78 -29.67
N PHE A 22 6.56 -8.04 -30.76
CA PHE A 22 7.64 -7.45 -31.55
C PHE A 22 8.50 -6.49 -30.71
N ILE A 23 7.87 -5.63 -29.91
CA ILE A 23 8.58 -4.68 -29.04
C ILE A 23 9.37 -5.41 -27.94
N ILE A 24 8.83 -6.51 -27.38
CA ILE A 24 9.57 -7.35 -26.44
C ILE A 24 10.82 -7.94 -27.09
N ASP A 25 10.71 -8.45 -28.33
CA ASP A 25 11.87 -8.98 -29.05
C ASP A 25 12.94 -7.91 -29.31
N GLU A 26 12.53 -6.69 -29.60
CA GLU A 26 13.44 -5.56 -29.80
C GLU A 26 14.14 -5.15 -28.50
N LEU A 27 13.38 -4.90 -27.43
CA LEU A 27 13.91 -4.44 -26.14
C LEU A 27 14.79 -5.50 -25.48
N HIS A 28 14.42 -6.77 -25.62
CA HIS A 28 15.10 -7.91 -25.01
C HIS A 28 15.88 -8.73 -26.05
N ALA A 29 16.39 -8.08 -27.11
CA ALA A 29 17.17 -8.74 -28.16
C ALA A 29 18.42 -9.47 -27.62
N LYS A 30 18.98 -8.99 -26.50
CA LYS A 30 20.15 -9.59 -25.83
C LYS A 30 19.80 -10.65 -24.76
N SER A 31 18.52 -10.81 -24.45
CA SER A 31 18.03 -11.79 -23.48
C SER A 31 17.93 -13.19 -24.09
N LEU A 32 17.79 -14.18 -23.21
CA LEU A 32 17.47 -15.55 -23.61
C LEU A 32 16.05 -15.61 -24.22
N GLU A 33 15.83 -16.58 -25.10
CA GLU A 33 14.50 -16.78 -25.71
C GLU A 33 13.43 -17.08 -24.66
N THR A 34 13.77 -17.86 -23.63
CA THR A 34 12.89 -18.18 -22.50
C THR A 34 12.44 -16.94 -21.72
N GLU A 35 13.31 -15.96 -21.53
CA GLU A 35 12.99 -14.68 -20.89
C GLU A 35 12.02 -13.87 -21.77
N ARG A 36 12.29 -13.80 -23.08
CA ARG A 36 11.38 -13.13 -24.02
C ARG A 36 9.99 -13.78 -24.03
N LEU A 37 9.93 -15.11 -24.03
CA LEU A 37 8.66 -15.85 -23.95
C LEU A 37 7.91 -15.56 -22.65
N HIS A 38 8.62 -15.43 -21.53
CA HIS A 38 8.02 -15.04 -20.26
C HIS A 38 7.34 -13.67 -20.35
N PHE A 39 8.02 -12.64 -20.87
CA PHE A 39 7.43 -11.31 -21.06
C PHE A 39 6.24 -11.32 -22.02
N LYS A 40 6.35 -12.03 -23.14
CA LYS A 40 5.25 -12.18 -24.11
C LYS A 40 4.02 -12.86 -23.52
N GLY A 41 4.23 -13.78 -22.58
CA GLY A 41 3.18 -14.51 -21.87
C GLY A 41 2.41 -13.69 -20.83
N ILE A 42 2.83 -12.46 -20.51
CA ILE A 42 2.14 -11.59 -19.55
C ILE A 42 0.77 -11.13 -20.09
N TYR A 43 0.66 -10.97 -21.41
CA TYR A 43 -0.54 -10.49 -22.09
C TYR A 43 -1.02 -11.50 -23.13
N PRO A 44 -1.52 -12.68 -22.73
CA PRO A 44 -2.12 -13.60 -23.68
C PRO A 44 -3.45 -13.04 -24.19
N VAL A 45 -3.73 -13.23 -25.49
CA VAL A 45 -4.89 -12.62 -26.19
C VAL A 45 -6.19 -12.80 -25.43
N GLU A 46 -6.49 -14.01 -24.98
CA GLU A 46 -7.75 -14.33 -24.27
C GLU A 46 -7.88 -13.59 -22.93
N GLU A 47 -6.79 -13.43 -22.18
CA GLU A 47 -6.82 -12.67 -20.92
C GLU A 47 -6.93 -11.17 -21.16
N VAL A 48 -6.35 -10.67 -22.25
CA VAL A 48 -6.51 -9.27 -22.64
C VAL A 48 -7.96 -8.98 -23.01
N LYS A 49 -8.59 -9.85 -23.83
CA LYS A 49 -10.01 -9.75 -24.18
C LYS A 49 -10.91 -9.71 -22.95
N LYS A 50 -10.70 -10.59 -21.97
CA LYS A 50 -11.45 -10.58 -20.69
C LYS A 50 -11.28 -9.27 -19.90
N ARG A 51 -10.09 -8.67 -19.94
CA ARG A 51 -9.75 -7.47 -19.17
C ARG A 51 -10.15 -6.16 -19.85
N LEU A 52 -10.60 -6.16 -21.12
CA LEU A 52 -11.02 -4.94 -21.82
C LEU A 52 -12.12 -4.17 -21.07
N ASN A 53 -13.00 -4.89 -20.36
CA ASN A 53 -14.10 -4.31 -19.59
C ASN A 53 -13.76 -4.06 -18.11
N SER A 54 -12.52 -4.32 -17.69
CA SER A 54 -12.10 -4.09 -16.30
C SER A 54 -11.97 -2.59 -16.04
N GLU A 55 -12.67 -2.09 -15.03
CA GLU A 55 -12.60 -0.68 -14.63
C GLU A 55 -11.19 -0.24 -14.21
N ASN A 56 -10.37 -1.19 -13.76
CA ASN A 56 -9.01 -0.98 -13.30
C ASN A 56 -7.95 -1.15 -14.40
N CYS A 57 -8.32 -1.57 -15.62
CA CYS A 57 -7.38 -1.68 -16.73
C CYS A 57 -7.48 -0.46 -17.64
N VAL A 58 -6.33 0.05 -18.08
CA VAL A 58 -6.23 1.14 -19.06
C VAL A 58 -5.39 0.64 -20.23
N TYR A 59 -6.06 0.05 -21.21
CA TYR A 59 -5.45 -0.45 -22.44
C TYR A 59 -5.82 0.45 -23.60
N LEU A 60 -4.82 1.06 -24.23
CA LEU A 60 -5.00 2.01 -25.33
C LEU A 60 -4.32 1.50 -26.60
N ALA A 61 -4.96 1.77 -27.74
CA ALA A 61 -4.38 1.60 -29.07
C ALA A 61 -4.14 2.97 -29.69
N GLY A 62 -2.92 3.20 -30.18
CA GLY A 62 -2.56 4.35 -30.99
C GLY A 62 -2.63 3.98 -32.46
N LYS A 63 -3.44 4.70 -33.25
CA LYS A 63 -3.70 4.40 -34.66
C LYS A 63 -3.28 5.53 -35.60
N GLU A 64 -2.70 5.17 -36.74
CA GLU A 64 -2.48 6.03 -37.91
C GLU A 64 -3.13 5.32 -39.11
N ASP A 65 -4.02 6.01 -39.83
CA ASP A 65 -4.79 5.46 -40.97
C ASP A 65 -5.52 4.13 -40.67
N ASN A 66 -6.25 4.09 -39.55
CA ASN A 66 -6.95 2.91 -39.02
C ASN A 66 -6.08 1.69 -38.68
N LYS A 67 -4.76 1.77 -38.79
CA LYS A 67 -3.84 0.71 -38.39
C LYS A 67 -3.35 0.93 -36.97
N VAL A 68 -3.28 -0.12 -36.15
CA VAL A 68 -2.60 -0.03 -34.85
C VAL A 68 -1.11 0.13 -35.07
N VAL A 69 -0.51 1.16 -34.47
CA VAL A 69 0.92 1.46 -34.62
C VAL A 69 1.62 1.68 -33.28
N GLY A 70 0.85 1.77 -32.20
CA GLY A 70 1.34 1.82 -30.83
C GLY A 70 0.28 1.37 -29.83
N PHE A 71 0.72 1.14 -28.59
CA PHE A 71 -0.13 0.68 -27.51
C PHE A 71 0.33 1.19 -26.15
N MET A 72 -0.60 1.23 -25.21
CA MET A 72 -0.34 1.42 -23.78
C MET A 72 -1.05 0.34 -22.99
N PHE A 73 -0.31 -0.36 -22.13
CA PHE A 73 -0.88 -1.21 -21.10
C PHE A 73 -0.59 -0.63 -19.72
N ALA A 74 -1.66 -0.32 -19.01
CA ALA A 74 -1.63 0.21 -17.67
C ALA A 74 -2.76 -0.37 -16.81
N TRP A 75 -2.64 -0.24 -15.49
CA TRP A 75 -3.72 -0.58 -14.56
C TRP A 75 -3.74 0.38 -13.37
N ILE A 76 -4.83 0.35 -12.60
CA ILE A 76 -5.02 1.15 -11.40
C ILE A 76 -5.11 0.22 -10.19
N SER A 77 -4.43 0.58 -9.12
CA SER A 77 -4.48 -0.12 -7.84
C SER A 77 -4.31 0.89 -6.72
N GLU A 78 -5.20 0.85 -5.72
CA GLU A 78 -5.13 1.70 -4.52
C GLU A 78 -4.98 3.22 -4.81
N GLY A 79 -5.68 3.72 -5.83
CA GLY A 79 -5.58 5.13 -6.23
C GLY A 79 -4.27 5.52 -6.93
N ALA A 80 -3.42 4.54 -7.28
CA ALA A 80 -2.23 4.76 -8.09
C ALA A 80 -2.39 4.12 -9.49
N GLY A 81 -2.07 4.89 -10.53
CA GLY A 81 -1.96 4.41 -11.90
C GLY A 81 -0.59 3.78 -12.14
N ASN A 82 -0.54 2.60 -12.75
CA ASN A 82 0.68 1.86 -13.03
C ASN A 82 0.82 1.70 -14.54
N VAL A 83 1.84 2.32 -15.12
CA VAL A 83 2.21 2.14 -16.53
C VAL A 83 3.12 0.93 -16.64
N HIS A 84 2.71 -0.07 -17.42
CA HIS A 84 3.47 -1.31 -17.57
C HIS A 84 4.28 -1.32 -18.87
N TRP A 85 3.59 -1.27 -20.00
CA TRP A 85 4.21 -1.34 -21.31
C TRP A 85 3.66 -0.26 -22.22
N LEU A 86 4.58 0.54 -22.77
CA LEU A 86 4.34 1.51 -23.81
C LEU A 86 5.17 1.11 -25.02
N GLY A 87 4.54 0.97 -26.18
CA GLY A 87 5.23 0.57 -27.40
C GLY A 87 4.76 1.33 -28.62
N LEU A 88 5.69 1.60 -29.53
CA LEU A 88 5.43 2.14 -30.87
C LEU A 88 6.28 1.36 -31.86
N LEU A 89 5.68 0.97 -32.98
CA LEU A 89 6.41 0.41 -34.11
C LEU A 89 7.53 1.37 -34.56
N PRO A 90 8.70 0.87 -34.97
CA PRO A 90 9.88 1.70 -35.26
C PRO A 90 9.62 2.86 -36.22
N GLU A 91 8.80 2.66 -37.26
CA GLU A 91 8.49 3.62 -38.32
C GLU A 91 7.59 4.78 -37.83
N TYR A 92 7.00 4.65 -36.65
CA TYR A 92 6.07 5.62 -36.06
C TYR A 92 6.67 6.36 -34.85
N ARG A 93 7.95 6.11 -34.55
CA ARG A 93 8.68 6.81 -33.49
C ARG A 93 9.12 8.20 -33.93
N ARG A 94 9.47 9.04 -32.96
CA ARG A 94 9.91 10.45 -33.18
C ARG A 94 8.88 11.35 -33.87
N LYS A 95 7.63 10.89 -34.03
CA LYS A 95 6.46 11.67 -34.49
C LYS A 95 5.63 12.29 -33.35
N GLY A 96 6.08 12.15 -32.09
CA GLY A 96 5.35 12.63 -30.91
C GLY A 96 4.24 11.69 -30.40
N TYR A 97 4.10 10.48 -30.96
CA TYR A 97 3.02 9.55 -30.59
C TYR A 97 3.20 8.98 -29.18
N GLY A 98 4.44 8.83 -28.73
CA GLY A 98 4.73 8.39 -27.37
C GLY A 98 4.32 9.44 -26.34
N ASP A 99 4.53 10.72 -26.66
CA ASP A 99 4.06 11.83 -25.82
C ASP A 99 2.53 11.80 -25.68
N LYS A 100 1.82 11.69 -26.81
CA LYS A 100 0.35 11.64 -26.82
C LYS A 100 -0.20 10.46 -26.02
N LEU A 101 0.41 9.27 -26.14
CA LEU A 101 -0.01 8.09 -25.38
C LEU A 101 0.16 8.29 -23.87
N ILE A 102 1.27 8.90 -23.43
CA ILE A 102 1.49 9.18 -22.01
C ILE A 102 0.53 10.25 -21.50
N GLU A 103 0.36 11.34 -22.24
CA GLU A 103 -0.57 12.43 -21.89
C GLU A 103 -2.00 11.91 -21.73
N GLU A 104 -2.46 11.07 -22.66
CA GLU A 104 -3.79 10.47 -22.61
C GLU A 104 -3.94 9.49 -21.43
N THR A 105 -2.91 8.69 -21.16
CA THR A 105 -2.91 7.76 -20.02
C THR A 105 -2.98 8.52 -18.69
N LEU A 106 -2.22 9.62 -18.56
CA LEU A 106 -2.26 10.48 -17.38
C LEU A 106 -3.60 11.20 -17.23
N ARG A 107 -4.25 11.60 -18.34
CA ARG A 107 -5.62 12.15 -18.33
C ARG A 107 -6.61 11.13 -17.78
N ILE A 108 -6.57 9.89 -18.28
CA ILE A 108 -7.43 8.79 -17.82
C ILE A 108 -7.20 8.47 -16.34
N PHE A 109 -5.94 8.38 -15.90
CA PHE A 109 -5.62 8.19 -14.49
C PHE A 109 -6.21 9.29 -13.61
N LYS A 110 -6.10 10.56 -14.03
CA LYS A 110 -6.70 11.68 -13.32
C LYS A 110 -8.23 11.56 -13.23
N GLU A 111 -8.89 11.20 -14.34
CA GLU A 111 -10.35 11.01 -14.40
C GLU A 111 -10.82 9.83 -13.54
N LYS A 112 -9.99 8.79 -13.39
CA LYS A 112 -10.24 7.65 -12.51
C LYS A 112 -9.80 7.88 -11.06
N GLY A 113 -9.49 9.12 -10.68
CA GLY A 113 -9.18 9.49 -9.30
C GLY A 113 -7.78 9.10 -8.82
N CYS A 114 -6.86 8.75 -9.73
CA CYS A 114 -5.50 8.43 -9.33
C CYS A 114 -4.74 9.67 -8.85
N HIS A 115 -4.08 9.56 -7.69
CA HIS A 115 -3.25 10.62 -7.14
C HIS A 115 -1.82 10.61 -7.67
N GLU A 116 -1.35 9.46 -8.13
CA GLU A 116 -0.04 9.31 -8.71
C GLU A 116 -0.02 8.30 -9.87
N ALA A 117 0.99 8.42 -10.72
CA ALA A 117 1.37 7.42 -11.72
C ALA A 117 2.76 6.87 -11.40
N LYS A 118 2.93 5.56 -11.56
CA LYS A 118 4.18 4.83 -11.36
C LYS A 118 4.55 4.03 -12.58
N LEU A 119 5.85 3.84 -12.80
CA LEU A 119 6.38 2.95 -13.81
C LEU A 119 7.78 2.46 -13.42
N PHE A 120 8.15 1.33 -14.01
CA PHE A 120 9.51 0.81 -13.95
C PHE A 120 10.19 0.99 -15.30
N THR A 121 11.47 1.34 -15.28
CA THR A 121 12.30 1.40 -16.49
C THR A 121 13.71 0.88 -16.19
N TYR A 122 14.46 0.52 -17.23
CA TYR A 122 15.84 0.07 -17.07
C TYR A 122 16.82 1.24 -17.22
N PRO A 123 17.94 1.28 -16.48
CA PRO A 123 18.97 2.30 -16.64
C PRO A 123 19.57 2.39 -18.05
N SER A 124 19.53 1.28 -18.81
CA SER A 124 19.96 1.24 -20.21
C SER A 124 19.00 1.99 -21.14
N GLU A 125 17.72 2.08 -20.80
CA GLU A 125 16.66 2.65 -21.63
C GLU A 125 16.56 4.17 -21.53
N LYS A 126 17.66 4.86 -21.90
CA LYS A 126 17.78 6.31 -21.82
C LYS A 126 16.68 7.07 -22.59
N ILE A 127 16.15 6.49 -23.65
CA ILE A 127 15.07 7.11 -24.45
C ILE A 127 13.76 7.12 -23.63
N ALA A 128 13.37 5.97 -23.09
CA ALA A 128 12.17 5.85 -22.26
C ALA A 128 12.30 6.71 -20.99
N TYR A 129 13.45 6.64 -20.31
CA TYR A 129 13.75 7.47 -19.14
C TYR A 129 13.54 8.97 -19.42
N ARG A 130 14.11 9.50 -20.52
CA ARG A 130 13.94 10.92 -20.89
C ARG A 130 12.51 11.26 -21.28
N LEU A 131 11.80 10.34 -21.95
CA LEU A 131 10.40 10.51 -22.28
C LEU A 131 9.57 10.65 -20.99
N PHE A 132 9.75 9.76 -20.01
CA PHE A 132 9.04 9.84 -18.74
C PHE A 132 9.42 11.08 -17.93
N GLN A 133 10.70 11.45 -17.88
CA GLN A 133 11.14 12.69 -17.24
C GLN A 133 10.48 13.94 -17.85
N LYS A 134 10.42 14.02 -19.18
CA LYS A 134 9.72 15.11 -19.89
C LYS A 134 8.26 15.23 -19.47
N HIS A 135 7.61 14.08 -19.22
CA HIS A 135 6.23 14.02 -18.74
C HIS A 135 6.10 14.18 -17.22
N GLY A 136 7.15 14.57 -16.51
CA GLY A 136 7.09 14.92 -15.09
C GLY A 136 7.23 13.74 -14.12
N PHE A 137 7.62 12.57 -14.61
CA PHE A 137 8.03 11.47 -13.74
C PHE A 137 9.42 11.74 -13.16
N ARG A 138 9.60 11.40 -11.89
CA ARG A 138 10.88 11.53 -11.17
C ARG A 138 11.29 10.18 -10.63
N GLU A 139 12.59 9.93 -10.62
CA GLU A 139 13.16 8.74 -9.98
C GLU A 139 12.96 8.82 -8.46
N THR A 140 12.37 7.77 -7.88
CA THR A 140 12.13 7.68 -6.43
C THR A 140 12.81 6.49 -5.79
N ALA A 141 13.14 5.45 -6.56
CA ALA A 141 13.91 4.32 -6.08
C ALA A 141 14.74 3.69 -7.20
N PHE A 142 15.89 3.15 -6.82
CA PHE A 142 16.77 2.37 -7.67
C PHE A 142 16.95 0.99 -7.04
N ILE A 143 16.63 -0.06 -7.78
CA ILE A 143 16.86 -1.44 -7.37
C ILE A 143 18.01 -1.98 -8.21
N ASP A 144 19.11 -2.33 -7.56
CA ASP A 144 20.26 -2.90 -8.25
C ASP A 144 20.07 -4.38 -8.59
N GLN A 145 21.00 -4.91 -9.40
CA GLN A 145 20.92 -6.26 -9.96
C GLN A 145 20.87 -7.37 -8.91
N ARG A 146 21.21 -7.10 -7.64
CA ARG A 146 21.27 -8.13 -6.59
C ARG A 146 19.91 -8.73 -6.27
N PHE A 147 18.82 -8.03 -6.55
CA PHE A 147 17.46 -8.48 -6.22
C PHE A 147 16.75 -9.18 -7.37
N PHE A 148 16.90 -8.66 -8.60
CA PHE A 148 16.15 -9.15 -9.77
C PHE A 148 17.03 -9.61 -10.94
N GLY A 149 18.35 -9.66 -10.77
CA GLY A 149 19.31 -9.91 -11.85
C GLY A 149 19.44 -8.75 -12.85
N VAL A 150 18.57 -7.73 -12.76
CA VAL A 150 18.55 -6.54 -13.59
C VAL A 150 18.38 -5.30 -12.73
N SER A 151 18.99 -4.18 -13.14
CA SER A 151 18.79 -2.90 -12.47
C SER A 151 17.49 -2.27 -12.96
N ILE A 152 16.67 -1.78 -12.04
CA ILE A 152 15.37 -1.16 -12.34
C ILE A 152 15.27 0.18 -11.62
N ILE A 153 14.73 1.17 -12.31
CA ILE A 153 14.39 2.49 -11.77
C ILE A 153 12.88 2.56 -11.61
N LEU A 154 12.42 2.86 -10.40
CA LEU A 154 11.03 3.27 -10.15
C LEU A 154 10.92 4.78 -10.39
N MET A 155 10.03 5.16 -11.30
CA MET A 155 9.71 6.56 -11.55
C MET A 155 8.26 6.85 -11.16
N VAL A 156 8.04 7.98 -10.50
CA VAL A 156 6.72 8.40 -9.98
C VAL A 156 6.40 9.82 -10.43
N LYS A 157 5.14 10.04 -10.82
CA LYS A 157 4.57 11.37 -11.07
C LYS A 157 3.35 11.58 -10.16
N LYS A 158 3.35 12.64 -9.37
CA LYS A 158 2.12 13.11 -8.69
C LYS A 158 1.17 13.71 -9.73
N ILE A 159 -0.09 13.26 -9.77
CA ILE A 159 -1.14 13.71 -10.72
C ILE A 159 -2.05 14.75 -10.05
N THR A 160 -2.58 14.40 -8.88
CA THR A 160 -3.36 15.26 -8.00
C THR A 160 -2.76 15.22 -6.60
N PRO A 161 -3.08 16.18 -5.72
CA PRO A 161 -2.85 15.99 -4.29
C PRO A 161 -3.50 14.67 -3.87
N ILE A 162 -2.77 13.85 -3.10
CA ILE A 162 -3.28 12.57 -2.60
C ILE A 162 -4.57 12.84 -1.81
N PRO A 163 -5.72 12.21 -2.11
CA PRO A 163 -6.93 12.36 -1.30
C PRO A 163 -6.64 12.10 0.18
N GLU A 164 -7.25 12.85 1.10
CA GLU A 164 -6.94 12.77 2.53
C GLU A 164 -7.12 11.36 3.11
N GLU A 165 -8.16 10.65 2.64
CA GLU A 165 -8.45 9.24 2.91
C GLU A 165 -7.34 8.26 2.48
N HIS A 166 -6.46 8.68 1.57
CA HIS A 166 -5.28 7.92 1.14
C HIS A 166 -3.97 8.49 1.73
N ARG A 167 -3.96 9.75 2.17
CA ARG A 167 -2.82 10.39 2.87
C ARG A 167 -2.69 9.90 4.30
N THR A 168 -3.81 9.76 4.98
CA THR A 168 -3.86 9.52 6.42
C THR A 168 -4.13 8.06 6.70
N LYS A 169 -3.45 7.53 7.71
CA LYS A 169 -3.71 6.21 8.27
C LYS A 169 -4.31 6.40 9.64
N LYS A 170 -5.36 5.66 9.94
CA LYS A 170 -6.14 5.81 11.18
C LYS A 170 -6.06 4.53 12.02
N ILE A 171 -5.69 4.68 13.28
CA ILE A 171 -5.58 3.59 14.25
C ILE A 171 -6.45 3.93 15.47
N VAL A 172 -7.25 2.97 15.94
CA VAL A 172 -7.94 3.08 17.22
C VAL A 172 -7.41 2.04 18.20
N LEU A 173 -7.01 2.47 19.39
CA LEU A 173 -6.64 1.59 20.50
C LEU A 173 -7.74 1.66 21.55
N ALA A 174 -8.19 0.51 22.06
CA ALA A 174 -9.26 0.45 23.04
C ALA A 174 -8.97 -0.59 24.13
N GLY A 175 -9.34 -0.26 25.36
CA GLY A 175 -9.19 -1.14 26.50
C GLY A 175 -9.80 -0.55 27.77
N GLU A 176 -9.78 -1.33 28.83
CA GLU A 176 -10.18 -0.91 30.16
C GLU A 176 -9.07 -0.06 30.83
N ALA A 177 -9.48 0.81 31.76
CA ALA A 177 -8.54 1.51 32.63
C ALA A 177 -7.56 0.55 33.31
N GLY A 178 -6.26 0.85 33.23
CA GLY A 178 -5.19 -0.02 33.76
C GLY A 178 -4.54 -0.94 32.73
N GLN A 179 -5.16 -1.16 31.56
CA GLN A 179 -4.56 -1.97 30.48
C GLN A 179 -3.47 -1.21 29.69
N GLY A 180 -3.07 -0.02 30.12
CA GLY A 180 -1.94 0.71 29.52
C GLY A 180 -2.22 1.36 28.15
N ILE A 181 -3.49 1.58 27.77
CA ILE A 181 -3.87 2.19 26.48
C ILE A 181 -3.20 3.56 26.28
N LYS A 182 -3.20 4.42 27.30
CA LYS A 182 -2.56 5.74 27.23
C LYS A 182 -1.05 5.63 26.94
N LEU A 183 -0.37 4.70 27.63
CA LEU A 183 1.06 4.48 27.42
C LEU A 183 1.35 3.99 26.00
N MET A 184 0.58 3.01 25.51
CA MET A 184 0.72 2.52 24.13
C MET A 184 0.48 3.62 23.11
N ALA A 185 -0.54 4.46 23.32
CA ALA A 185 -0.91 5.52 22.40
C ALA A 185 0.20 6.56 22.26
N HIS A 186 0.76 7.02 23.39
CA HIS A 186 1.91 7.92 23.38
C HIS A 186 3.14 7.29 22.73
N ALA A 187 3.48 6.04 23.10
CA ALA A 187 4.61 5.35 22.49
C ALA A 187 4.45 5.20 20.98
N LEU A 188 3.28 4.80 20.50
CA LEU A 188 3.00 4.69 19.07
C LEU A 188 3.11 6.05 18.37
N ALA A 189 2.55 7.10 18.96
CA ALA A 189 2.62 8.45 18.41
C ALA A 189 4.07 8.95 18.31
N ASP A 190 4.87 8.76 19.36
CA ASP A 190 6.28 9.18 19.40
C ASP A 190 7.13 8.41 18.39
N ILE A 191 6.92 7.09 18.27
CA ILE A 191 7.56 6.26 17.23
C ILE A 191 7.22 6.79 15.84
N LEU A 192 5.95 7.05 15.55
CA LEU A 192 5.51 7.56 14.25
C LEU A 192 6.11 8.95 13.96
N ALA A 193 6.11 9.85 14.94
CA ALA A 193 6.69 11.18 14.82
C ALA A 193 8.20 11.14 14.52
N LYS A 194 8.95 10.28 15.21
CA LYS A 194 10.39 10.09 14.98
C LYS A 194 10.72 9.45 13.63
N LEU A 195 9.77 8.70 13.06
CA LEU A 195 9.84 8.21 11.68
C LEU A 195 9.43 9.27 10.64
N GLY A 196 9.30 10.53 11.05
CA GLY A 196 9.01 11.68 10.19
C GLY A 196 7.54 11.78 9.77
N LYS A 197 6.63 11.10 10.47
CA LYS A 197 5.19 11.23 10.24
C LYS A 197 4.66 12.43 11.00
N GLU A 198 3.68 13.12 10.43
CA GLU A 198 2.83 13.97 11.25
C GLU A 198 1.78 13.10 11.93
N VAL A 199 1.49 13.41 13.19
CA VAL A 199 0.63 12.60 14.06
C VAL A 199 -0.36 13.49 14.79
N ALA A 200 -1.64 13.15 14.74
CA ALA A 200 -2.68 13.69 15.58
C ALA A 200 -3.25 12.57 16.46
N MET A 201 -3.45 12.85 17.74
CA MET A 201 -3.97 11.87 18.69
C MET A 201 -5.07 12.48 19.55
N ASN A 202 -6.18 11.77 19.70
CA ASN A 202 -7.25 12.10 20.63
C ASN A 202 -7.44 10.98 21.66
N LEU A 203 -7.65 11.34 22.93
CA LEU A 203 -7.90 10.39 24.01
C LEU A 203 -9.34 10.57 24.48
N VAL A 204 -10.14 9.52 24.30
CA VAL A 204 -11.55 9.48 24.66
C VAL A 204 -11.72 8.61 25.90
N TYR A 205 -12.37 9.18 26.92
CA TYR A 205 -12.66 8.51 28.18
C TYR A 205 -14.17 8.36 28.34
N ASP A 206 -14.60 7.18 28.79
CA ASP A 206 -15.98 7.04 29.27
C ASP A 206 -16.19 7.91 30.52
N ALA A 207 -17.41 8.44 30.70
CA ALA A 207 -17.76 9.33 31.80
C ALA A 207 -17.76 8.65 33.20
N THR A 208 -17.34 7.38 33.32
CA THR A 208 -17.39 6.61 34.56
C THR A 208 -16.10 6.76 35.38
N VAL A 209 -16.27 7.06 36.68
CA VAL A 209 -15.20 7.61 37.54
C VAL A 209 -14.16 6.59 38.05
N ARG A 210 -14.34 5.28 37.82
CA ARG A 210 -13.46 4.22 38.40
C ARG A 210 -13.20 2.98 37.52
N SER A 211 -14.01 2.75 36.49
CA SER A 211 -13.93 1.57 35.61
C SER A 211 -14.50 1.95 34.24
N GLY A 212 -13.77 2.77 33.50
CA GLY A 212 -14.16 3.27 32.18
C GLY A 212 -13.29 2.66 31.09
N ASN A 213 -13.85 2.55 29.88
CA ASN A 213 -13.03 2.27 28.72
C ASN A 213 -12.24 3.52 28.34
N ILE A 214 -11.04 3.28 27.83
CA ILE A 214 -10.16 4.28 27.27
C ILE A 214 -10.01 3.95 25.80
N LYS A 215 -10.27 4.94 24.95
CA LYS A 215 -9.97 4.88 23.52
C LYS A 215 -8.91 5.91 23.17
N ALA A 216 -7.97 5.51 22.33
CA ALA A 216 -7.02 6.41 21.71
C ALA A 216 -7.21 6.35 20.20
N GLU A 217 -7.54 7.49 19.61
CA GLU A 217 -7.72 7.68 18.17
C GLU A 217 -6.45 8.34 17.64
N ILE A 218 -5.72 7.66 16.76
CA ILE A 218 -4.43 8.10 16.23
C ILE A 218 -4.53 8.21 14.72
N ILE A 219 -4.19 9.38 14.20
CA ILE A 219 -4.10 9.66 12.77
C ILE A 219 -2.64 9.98 12.48
N TYR A 220 -2.07 9.36 11.45
CA TYR A 220 -0.71 9.70 11.01
C TYR A 220 -0.59 9.78 9.49
N SER A 221 0.32 10.63 9.02
CA SER A 221 0.55 10.85 7.58
C SER A 221 1.99 11.24 7.27
N ASN A 222 2.38 11.13 6.00
CA ASN A 222 3.62 11.70 5.47
C ASN A 222 3.48 13.19 5.09
N GLU A 223 2.26 13.71 5.08
CA GLU A 223 1.93 15.10 4.73
C GLU A 223 1.11 15.71 5.90
N PRO A 224 0.93 17.05 5.95
CA PRO A 224 0.14 17.68 7.00
C PRO A 224 -1.32 17.16 7.10
N ILE A 225 -1.82 17.02 8.33
CA ILE A 225 -3.14 16.58 8.77
C ILE A 225 -3.97 17.84 9.00
N GLU A 226 -4.84 18.14 8.05
CA GLU A 226 -5.70 19.33 8.11
C GLU A 226 -6.94 19.08 8.96
N VAL A 227 -7.49 17.86 8.91
CA VAL A 227 -8.77 17.53 9.54
C VAL A 227 -8.67 16.23 10.36
N PRO A 228 -8.59 16.31 11.70
CA PRO A 228 -8.44 15.12 12.54
C PRO A 228 -9.79 14.44 12.86
N PHE A 229 -10.70 14.27 11.88
CA PHE A 229 -11.97 13.55 12.10
C PHE A 229 -11.78 12.03 12.01
N PHE A 230 -12.43 11.32 12.94
CA PHE A 230 -12.25 9.88 13.17
C PHE A 230 -13.58 9.12 13.03
N GLU A 231 -13.94 8.72 11.81
CA GLU A 231 -15.20 7.98 11.53
C GLU A 231 -15.00 6.44 11.53
N GLU A 232 -13.98 5.96 10.81
CA GLU A 232 -13.59 4.55 10.73
C GLU A 232 -12.05 4.47 10.69
N ALA A 233 -11.47 3.61 11.52
CA ALA A 233 -10.04 3.32 11.52
C ALA A 233 -9.65 2.30 10.45
N ASP A 234 -8.42 2.35 9.95
CA ASP A 234 -7.89 1.27 9.11
C ASP A 234 -7.62 0.02 9.94
N ILE A 235 -7.08 0.21 11.15
CA ILE A 235 -6.79 -0.86 12.12
C ILE A 235 -7.29 -0.45 13.50
N GLY A 236 -8.05 -1.33 14.14
CA GLY A 236 -8.37 -1.28 15.56
C GLY A 236 -7.55 -2.27 16.37
N LEU A 237 -7.27 -1.95 17.62
CA LEU A 237 -6.73 -2.85 18.62
C LEU A 237 -7.61 -2.81 19.86
N GLN A 238 -8.13 -3.96 20.30
CA GLN A 238 -8.94 -4.08 21.50
C GLN A 238 -8.31 -5.05 22.51
N LEU A 239 -8.04 -4.57 23.73
CA LEU A 239 -7.47 -5.37 24.82
C LEU A 239 -8.50 -5.85 25.84
N SER A 240 -9.70 -5.27 25.87
CA SER A 240 -10.77 -5.70 26.78
C SER A 240 -11.26 -7.11 26.44
N LYS A 241 -11.61 -7.88 27.47
CA LYS A 241 -12.20 -9.23 27.35
C LYS A 241 -13.64 -9.21 26.86
N THR A 242 -14.25 -8.03 26.76
CA THR A 242 -15.59 -7.84 26.20
C THR A 242 -15.47 -7.00 24.93
N PRO A 243 -16.01 -7.47 23.79
CA PRO A 243 -16.12 -6.68 22.56
C PRO A 243 -16.78 -5.32 22.79
N ASP A 244 -16.10 -4.25 22.39
CA ASP A 244 -16.64 -2.90 22.37
C ASP A 244 -17.19 -2.60 20.97
N PRO A 245 -18.52 -2.57 20.79
CA PRO A 245 -19.15 -2.30 19.49
C PRO A 245 -18.91 -0.87 19.01
N GLY A 246 -18.45 0.03 19.88
CA GLY A 246 -18.06 1.39 19.52
C GLY A 246 -16.71 1.48 18.81
N ILE A 247 -15.99 0.37 18.60
CA ILE A 247 -14.77 0.35 17.78
C ILE A 247 -15.16 0.18 16.31
N ARG A 248 -15.02 1.25 15.53
CA ARG A 248 -15.21 1.21 14.08
C ARG A 248 -13.86 1.14 13.38
N ALA A 249 -13.54 -0.04 12.83
CA ALA A 249 -12.31 -0.24 12.06
C ALA A 249 -12.50 -1.26 10.93
N LYS A 250 -11.73 -1.11 9.84
CA LYS A 250 -11.71 -2.05 8.71
C LYS A 250 -11.19 -3.42 9.11
N HIS A 251 -10.21 -3.47 10.03
CA HIS A 251 -9.67 -4.69 10.62
C HIS A 251 -9.41 -4.47 12.11
N VAL A 252 -9.64 -5.49 12.95
CA VAL A 252 -9.46 -5.38 14.40
C VAL A 252 -8.55 -6.51 14.90
N LEU A 253 -7.43 -6.13 15.51
CA LEU A 253 -6.63 -6.98 16.40
C LEU A 253 -7.34 -7.03 17.75
N ILE A 254 -7.58 -8.22 18.30
CA ILE A 254 -8.40 -8.37 19.50
C ILE A 254 -7.82 -9.41 20.46
N GLU A 255 -7.97 -9.17 21.76
CA GLU A 255 -7.75 -10.18 22.80
C GLU A 255 -8.61 -11.42 22.52
N ALA A 256 -7.96 -12.57 22.30
CA ALA A 256 -8.63 -13.79 21.86
C ALA A 256 -9.75 -14.23 22.82
N SER A 257 -9.56 -14.01 24.13
CA SER A 257 -10.60 -14.32 25.13
C SER A 257 -11.87 -13.45 25.01
N ALA A 258 -11.85 -12.37 24.22
CA ALA A 258 -13.02 -11.56 23.90
C ALA A 258 -13.86 -12.12 22.74
N CYS A 259 -13.36 -13.13 22.01
CA CYS A 259 -14.05 -13.71 20.86
C CYS A 259 -14.50 -15.14 21.11
N GLU A 260 -15.76 -15.43 20.81
CA GLU A 260 -16.26 -16.80 20.72
C GLU A 260 -15.82 -17.47 19.40
N THR A 261 -15.79 -18.81 19.39
CA THR A 261 -15.34 -19.65 18.26
C THR A 261 -16.08 -19.35 16.96
N GLU A 262 -17.36 -18.97 17.04
CA GLU A 262 -18.17 -18.51 15.91
C GLU A 262 -18.78 -17.15 16.21
N CYS A 263 -18.07 -16.09 15.82
CA CYS A 263 -18.45 -14.68 16.00
C CYS A 263 -19.61 -14.27 15.06
N ARG A 264 -20.78 -14.93 15.14
CA ARG A 264 -21.90 -14.74 14.20
C ARG A 264 -22.63 -13.40 14.36
N LYS A 265 -22.49 -12.73 15.50
CA LYS A 265 -23.17 -11.45 15.84
C LYS A 265 -22.21 -10.29 16.11
N CYS A 266 -20.91 -10.49 15.92
CA CYS A 266 -19.93 -9.45 16.20
C CYS A 266 -19.78 -8.55 14.98
N GLU A 267 -19.96 -7.25 15.17
CA GLU A 267 -19.77 -6.24 14.11
C GLU A 267 -18.27 -5.93 13.87
N LEU A 268 -17.39 -6.40 14.75
CA LEU A 268 -15.94 -6.21 14.62
C LEU A 268 -15.37 -7.16 13.55
N ARG A 269 -14.64 -6.59 12.60
CA ARG A 269 -13.93 -7.30 11.53
C ARG A 269 -12.61 -7.90 12.06
N CYS A 270 -12.72 -9.01 12.79
CA CYS A 270 -11.60 -9.70 13.46
C CYS A 270 -11.40 -11.14 12.91
N PRO A 271 -10.60 -11.32 11.83
CA PRO A 271 -10.28 -12.65 11.33
C PRO A 271 -9.53 -13.48 12.39
N VAL A 272 -9.58 -14.81 12.29
CA VAL A 272 -8.99 -15.71 13.30
C VAL A 272 -7.52 -15.38 13.58
N SER A 273 -6.75 -15.03 12.55
CA SER A 273 -5.32 -14.63 12.65
C SER A 273 -5.05 -13.33 13.41
N ASP A 274 -6.10 -12.54 13.68
CA ASP A 274 -6.02 -11.26 14.38
C ASP A 274 -6.59 -11.38 15.82
N ARG A 275 -6.98 -12.59 16.25
CA ARG A 275 -7.42 -12.90 17.63
C ARG A 275 -6.25 -13.46 18.42
N ILE A 276 -5.64 -12.62 19.24
CA ILE A 276 -4.36 -12.93 19.88
C ILE A 276 -4.57 -13.05 21.38
N PRO A 277 -4.11 -14.13 22.03
CA PRO A 277 -4.32 -14.33 23.46
C PRO A 277 -3.30 -13.50 24.27
N PHE A 278 -3.34 -12.17 24.15
CA PHE A 278 -2.33 -11.27 24.70
C PHE A 278 -2.10 -11.46 26.19
N GLU A 279 -3.18 -11.62 26.98
CA GLU A 279 -3.05 -11.86 28.43
C GLU A 279 -2.32 -13.18 28.74
N LYS A 280 -2.67 -14.25 28.03
CA LYS A 280 -1.99 -15.55 28.17
C LYS A 280 -0.51 -15.42 27.81
N LEU A 281 -0.20 -14.77 26.69
CA LEU A 281 1.19 -14.56 26.25
C LEU A 281 1.99 -13.74 27.26
N ALA A 282 1.39 -12.69 27.83
CA ALA A 282 2.03 -11.86 28.85
C ALA A 282 2.35 -12.66 30.12
N ILE A 283 1.42 -13.50 30.58
CA ILE A 283 1.62 -14.35 31.76
C ILE A 283 2.67 -15.44 31.48
N GLU A 284 2.58 -16.14 30.36
CA GLU A 284 3.47 -17.27 30.05
C GLU A 284 4.92 -16.83 29.76
N GLN A 285 5.11 -15.72 29.04
CA GLN A 285 6.43 -15.27 28.58
C GLN A 285 7.07 -14.22 29.48
N PHE A 286 6.28 -13.46 30.23
CA PHE A 286 6.75 -12.34 31.05
C PHE A 286 6.29 -12.41 32.51
N SER A 287 5.60 -13.48 32.91
CA SER A 287 5.12 -13.73 34.28
C SER A 287 4.19 -12.65 34.84
N SER A 288 3.66 -11.76 33.99
CA SER A 288 2.84 -10.63 34.43
C SER A 288 1.94 -10.09 33.32
N PRO A 289 0.65 -9.83 33.61
CA PRO A 289 -0.29 -9.26 32.64
C PRO A 289 0.00 -7.78 32.32
N ILE A 290 0.90 -7.12 33.04
CA ILE A 290 1.24 -5.70 32.79
C ILE A 290 1.87 -5.48 31.40
N PHE A 291 2.38 -6.54 30.77
CA PHE A 291 3.05 -6.50 29.46
C PHE A 291 2.12 -6.75 28.27
N VAL A 292 0.82 -7.00 28.50
CA VAL A 292 -0.20 -7.17 27.45
C VAL A 292 -0.12 -6.05 26.42
N ASN A 293 -0.03 -4.82 26.90
CA ASN A 293 0.00 -3.61 26.10
C ASN A 293 1.24 -3.54 25.19
N MET A 294 2.41 -3.98 25.67
CA MET A 294 3.65 -3.98 24.91
C MET A 294 3.69 -5.10 23.88
N ILE A 295 3.18 -6.30 24.20
CA ILE A 295 3.02 -7.37 23.21
C ILE A 295 2.06 -6.92 22.10
N ALA A 296 0.94 -6.29 22.48
CA ALA A 296 -0.03 -5.78 21.53
C ALA A 296 0.52 -4.64 20.66
N LEU A 297 1.32 -3.73 21.23
CA LEU A 297 2.04 -2.70 20.49
C LEU A 297 2.97 -3.33 19.44
N GLY A 298 3.73 -4.35 19.84
CA GLY A 298 4.59 -5.11 18.93
C GLY A 298 3.82 -5.70 17.74
N LYS A 299 2.71 -6.37 18.01
CA LYS A 299 1.87 -6.93 16.94
C LYS A 299 1.32 -5.84 16.04
N LEU A 300 0.83 -4.74 16.61
CA LEU A 300 0.31 -3.61 15.84
C LEU A 300 1.39 -3.05 14.91
N LEU A 301 2.60 -2.80 15.41
CA LEU A 301 3.75 -2.33 14.61
C LEU A 301 4.07 -3.26 13.44
N SER A 302 4.00 -4.57 13.67
CA SER A 302 4.15 -5.60 12.62
C SER A 302 3.04 -5.50 11.56
N LYS A 303 1.78 -5.35 12.00
CA LYS A 303 0.61 -5.22 11.11
C LYS A 303 0.65 -3.95 10.25
N ILE A 304 1.17 -2.84 10.78
CA ILE A 304 1.33 -1.58 10.04
C ILE A 304 2.65 -1.48 9.27
N GLY A 305 3.50 -2.52 9.31
CA GLY A 305 4.74 -2.59 8.53
C GLY A 305 5.85 -1.65 9.00
N ILE A 306 5.86 -1.25 10.28
CA ILE A 306 6.94 -0.45 10.83
C ILE A 306 8.13 -1.35 11.17
N ASN A 307 9.30 -1.03 10.60
CA ASN A 307 10.53 -1.72 10.94
C ASN A 307 11.00 -1.35 12.36
N ILE A 308 10.79 -2.24 13.33
CA ILE A 308 11.14 -1.98 14.73
C ILE A 308 12.65 -1.88 14.98
N GLU A 309 13.50 -2.37 14.08
CA GLU A 309 14.96 -2.24 14.22
C GLU A 309 15.45 -0.80 14.05
N THR A 310 14.63 0.06 13.43
CA THR A 310 14.95 1.50 13.30
C THR A 310 14.44 2.32 14.47
N VAL A 311 13.78 1.70 15.46
CA VAL A 311 13.12 2.38 16.58
C VAL A 311 13.99 2.33 17.83
N ASN A 312 14.27 3.50 18.42
CA ASN A 312 14.96 3.58 19.69
C ASN A 312 13.99 3.52 20.88
N PHE A 313 13.51 2.31 21.21
CA PHE A 313 12.54 2.10 22.29
C PHE A 313 12.99 2.61 23.67
N ALA A 314 14.29 2.70 23.93
CA ALA A 314 14.82 3.26 25.18
C ALA A 314 14.42 4.72 25.42
N ALA A 315 14.12 5.46 24.34
CA ALA A 315 13.64 6.83 24.39
C ALA A 315 12.10 6.96 24.47
N GLU A 316 11.36 5.87 24.25
CA GLU A 316 9.88 5.90 24.15
C GLU A 316 9.18 5.37 25.41
N PHE A 317 9.86 4.52 26.19
CA PHE A 317 9.26 3.85 27.32
C PHE A 317 9.72 4.43 28.67
N PRO A 318 8.86 4.38 29.69
CA PRO A 318 9.27 4.68 31.06
C PRO A 318 10.47 3.81 31.49
N PRO A 319 11.34 4.33 32.38
CA PRO A 319 12.50 3.56 32.85
C PRO A 319 12.10 2.30 33.63
N GLN A 320 10.88 2.27 34.15
CA GLN A 320 10.33 1.11 34.85
C GLN A 320 10.05 -0.03 33.85
N PHE A 321 10.65 -1.20 34.11
CA PHE A 321 10.53 -2.40 33.26
C PHE A 321 10.99 -2.18 31.81
N LEU A 322 11.93 -1.26 31.58
CA LEU A 322 12.33 -0.88 30.22
C LEU A 322 12.75 -2.08 29.36
N GLU A 323 13.63 -2.93 29.88
CA GLU A 323 14.13 -4.12 29.16
C GLU A 323 13.02 -5.14 28.89
N GLU A 324 12.14 -5.37 29.86
CA GLU A 324 10.96 -6.24 29.69
C GLU A 324 9.99 -5.67 28.64
N ASN A 325 9.75 -4.36 28.64
CA ASN A 325 8.87 -3.70 27.67
C ASN A 325 9.43 -3.83 26.25
N ILE A 326 10.73 -3.60 26.06
CA ILE A 326 11.40 -3.77 24.76
C ILE A 326 11.28 -5.22 24.29
N ARG A 327 11.52 -6.18 25.19
CA ARG A 327 11.40 -7.61 24.90
C ARG A 327 9.96 -8.00 24.55
N ALA A 328 8.96 -7.45 25.24
CA ALA A 328 7.54 -7.68 24.99
C ALA A 328 7.10 -7.16 23.62
N VAL A 329 7.54 -5.96 23.23
CA VAL A 329 7.31 -5.42 21.89
C VAL A 329 7.94 -6.30 20.81
N ARG A 330 9.20 -6.69 20.98
CA ARG A 330 9.89 -7.58 20.04
C ARG A 330 9.18 -8.93 19.91
N TYR A 331 8.76 -9.51 21.04
CA TYR A 331 8.01 -10.75 21.06
C TYR A 331 6.71 -10.62 20.26
N GLY A 332 5.88 -9.62 20.58
CA GLY A 332 4.62 -9.36 19.89
C GLY A 332 4.78 -9.08 18.39
N TYR A 333 5.87 -8.40 17.99
CA TYR A 333 6.18 -8.12 16.59
C TYR A 333 6.43 -9.40 15.77
N THR A 334 7.13 -10.36 16.38
CA THR A 334 7.48 -11.65 15.76
C THR A 334 6.40 -12.73 15.91
N TYR A 335 5.36 -12.48 16.71
CA TYR A 335 4.32 -13.47 17.01
C TYR A 335 3.55 -13.88 15.75
N LYS A 336 3.61 -15.18 15.46
CA LYS A 336 2.84 -15.90 14.43
C LYS A 336 2.06 -16.99 15.17
N ASP A 337 0.75 -17.09 14.89
CA ASP A 337 -0.11 -18.15 15.44
C ASP A 337 0.36 -19.55 15.03
#